data_AF-A0A7J2TZE2-F1
#
_entry.id   AF-A0A7J2TZE2-F1
#
_cell.length_a   1.000
_cell.length_b   1.000
_cell.length_c   1.000
_cell.angle_alpha   90.00
_cell.angle_beta   90.00
_cell.angle_gamma   90.00
#
_symmetry.space_group_name_H-M   'P 1'
#
loop_
_entity.id
_entity.type
_entity.pdbx_description
1 polymer ?
#
loop_
_entity_poly.entity_id
_entity_poly.type
_entity_poly.pdbx_seq_one_letter_code
_entity_poly.pdbx_strand_id
1 'polypeptide(L)'
;MITSYIAKTADAVLFPLLELPPLLAVIILSFTFSLIVLLFQRKVFENKKVREMKLRLEEVREKVIKLQNRNQEELNKILNEMLRLNTRIMKENLKVALLSLALGIVVISWVSFHYSGYYLKLPFPYFSNISLLYFYVILSLILGVVIGKFLEAR
;
A
#
# COMPACT_ATOMS: atom_id res chain seq x y z
N MET A 1 20.96 -8.07 -12.88
CA MET A 1 21.71 -8.89 -11.90
C MET A 1 21.06 -8.90 -10.53
N ILE A 2 20.79 -7.76 -9.87
CA ILE A 2 20.19 -7.76 -8.52
C ILE A 2 18.75 -8.33 -8.51
N THR A 3 17.92 -7.91 -9.47
CA THR A 3 16.53 -8.38 -9.61
C THR A 3 16.41 -9.89 -9.81
N SER A 4 17.37 -10.51 -10.53
CA SER A 4 17.42 -11.96 -10.72
C SER A 4 17.83 -12.72 -9.45
N TYR A 5 18.68 -12.15 -8.59
CA TYR A 5 18.99 -12.75 -7.30
C TYR A 5 17.78 -12.69 -6.36
N ILE A 6 17.08 -11.55 -6.33
CA ILE A 6 15.84 -11.38 -5.55
C ILE A 6 14.75 -12.35 -6.02
N ALA A 7 14.59 -12.52 -7.33
CA ALA A 7 13.63 -13.47 -7.86
C ALA A 7 13.97 -14.91 -7.44
N LYS A 8 15.23 -15.33 -7.56
CA LYS A 8 15.68 -16.67 -7.16
C LYS A 8 15.52 -16.96 -5.66
N THR A 9 15.69 -15.96 -4.80
CA THR A 9 15.43 -16.15 -3.37
C THR A 9 13.93 -16.24 -3.08
N ALA A 10 13.10 -15.47 -3.79
CA ALA A 10 11.66 -15.53 -3.68
C ALA A 10 11.08 -16.86 -4.21
N ASP A 11 11.76 -17.55 -5.13
CA ASP A 11 11.36 -18.88 -5.61
C ASP A 11 11.19 -19.88 -4.46
N ALA A 12 12.00 -19.82 -3.40
CA ALA A 12 11.87 -20.74 -2.27
C ALA A 12 10.47 -20.73 -1.62
N VAL A 13 9.75 -19.61 -1.73
CA VAL A 13 8.38 -19.45 -1.19
C VAL A 13 7.33 -19.49 -2.31
N LEU A 14 7.66 -18.94 -3.49
CA LEU A 14 6.71 -18.78 -4.59
C LEU A 14 6.75 -19.92 -5.62
N PHE A 15 7.61 -20.92 -5.45
CA PHE A 15 7.72 -22.08 -6.35
C PHE A 15 6.36 -22.75 -6.66
N PRO A 16 5.46 -23.00 -5.68
CA PRO A 16 4.16 -23.61 -5.98
C PRO A 16 3.30 -22.80 -6.96
N LEU A 17 3.51 -21.48 -7.06
CA LEU A 17 2.79 -20.64 -8.02
C LEU A 17 3.30 -20.80 -9.45
N LEU A 18 4.50 -21.34 -9.67
CA LEU A 18 5.05 -21.57 -11.01
C LEU A 18 4.40 -22.77 -11.71
N GLU A 19 3.82 -23.70 -10.95
CA GLU A 19 3.10 -24.85 -11.50
C GLU A 19 1.69 -24.48 -12.01
N LEU A 20 1.19 -23.32 -11.62
CA LEU A 20 -0.13 -22.82 -12.02
C LEU A 20 -0.07 -22.10 -13.37
N PRO A 21 -1.19 -22.01 -14.10
CA PRO A 21 -1.31 -21.12 -15.25
C PRO A 21 -0.88 -19.69 -14.89
N PRO A 22 -0.07 -19.01 -15.72
CA PRO A 22 0.52 -17.71 -15.38
C PRO A 22 -0.49 -16.65 -14.91
N LEU A 23 -1.69 -16.65 -15.51
CA LEU A 23 -2.76 -15.73 -15.11
C LEU A 23 -3.25 -15.99 -13.68
N LEU A 24 -3.47 -17.26 -13.31
CA LEU A 24 -3.91 -17.62 -11.96
C LEU A 24 -2.83 -17.34 -10.92
N ALA A 25 -1.57 -17.64 -11.27
CA ALA A 25 -0.42 -17.32 -10.42
C ALA A 25 -0.37 -15.82 -10.10
N VAL A 26 -0.52 -14.96 -11.11
CA VAL A 26 -0.53 -13.50 -10.93
C VAL A 26 -1.72 -13.02 -10.11
N ILE A 27 -2.92 -13.57 -10.30
CA ILE A 27 -4.10 -13.20 -9.52
C ILE A 27 -3.91 -13.54 -8.04
N ILE A 28 -3.45 -14.75 -7.73
CA ILE A 28 -3.19 -15.19 -6.35
C ILE A 28 -2.09 -14.32 -5.72
N LEU A 29 -1.05 -14.01 -6.47
CA LEU A 29 0.05 -13.17 -6.02
C LEU A 29 -0.41 -11.73 -5.73
N SER A 30 -1.20 -11.11 -6.63
CA SER A 30 -1.80 -9.79 -6.42
C SER A 30 -2.69 -9.78 -5.18
N PHE A 31 -3.52 -10.80 -5.00
CA PHE A 31 -4.39 -10.91 -3.82
C PHE A 31 -3.59 -11.03 -2.53
N THR A 32 -2.60 -11.92 -2.50
CA THR A 32 -1.75 -12.17 -1.33
C THR A 32 -0.94 -10.93 -0.96
N PHE A 33 -0.34 -10.26 -1.95
CA PHE A 33 0.37 -9.00 -1.76
C PHE A 33 -0.54 -7.93 -1.15
N SER A 34 -1.70 -7.68 -1.76
CA SER A 34 -2.63 -6.67 -1.27
C SER A 34 -3.13 -7.00 0.14
N LEU A 35 -3.40 -8.28 0.43
CA LEU A 35 -3.81 -8.73 1.75
C LEU A 35 -2.72 -8.49 2.81
N ILE A 36 -1.47 -8.85 2.54
CA ILE A 36 -0.35 -8.64 3.48
C ILE A 36 -0.18 -7.15 3.80
N VAL A 37 -0.18 -6.29 2.78
CA VAL A 37 -0.04 -4.83 2.96
C VAL A 37 -1.18 -4.28 3.81
N LEU A 38 -2.43 -4.71 3.54
CA LEU A 38 -3.60 -4.24 4.27
C LEU A 38 -3.64 -4.75 5.72
N LEU A 39 -3.27 -6.00 5.97
CA LEU A 39 -3.18 -6.53 7.34
C LEU A 39 -2.12 -5.79 8.16
N PHE A 40 -0.97 -5.49 7.55
CA PHE A 40 0.06 -4.70 8.20
C PHE A 40 -0.41 -3.26 8.45
N GLN A 41 -1.03 -2.63 7.46
CA GLN A 41 -1.64 -1.31 7.61
C GLN A 41 -2.62 -1.32 8.78
N ARG A 42 -3.57 -2.25 8.80
CA ARG A 42 -4.54 -2.41 9.88
C ARG A 42 -3.84 -2.51 11.25
N LYS A 43 -2.83 -3.38 11.38
CA LYS A 43 -2.05 -3.52 12.62
C LYS A 43 -1.39 -2.20 13.08
N VAL A 44 -0.86 -1.40 12.16
CA VAL A 44 -0.26 -0.10 12.48
C VAL A 44 -1.32 0.90 12.95
N PHE A 45 -2.48 0.94 12.30
CA PHE A 45 -3.54 1.92 12.59
C PHE A 45 -4.47 1.53 13.75
N GLU A 46 -4.61 0.24 14.06
CA GLU A 46 -5.32 -0.25 15.24
C GLU A 46 -4.52 -0.03 16.53
N ASN A 47 -3.22 0.26 16.41
CA ASN A 47 -2.39 0.59 17.56
C ASN A 47 -3.00 1.77 18.33
N LYS A 48 -3.25 1.56 19.63
CA LYS A 48 -3.85 2.55 20.55
C LYS A 48 -3.20 3.93 20.42
N LYS A 49 -1.87 3.98 20.27
CA LYS A 49 -1.11 5.23 20.10
C LYS A 49 -1.51 6.00 18.85
N VAL A 50 -1.75 5.31 17.74
CA VAL A 50 -2.14 5.95 16.46
C VAL A 50 -3.58 6.44 16.53
N ARG A 51 -4.47 5.66 17.15
CA ARG A 51 -5.86 6.09 17.40
C ARG A 51 -5.92 7.34 18.27
N GLU A 52 -5.17 7.39 19.37
CA GLU A 52 -5.07 8.57 20.23
C GLU A 52 -4.50 9.79 19.48
N MET A 53 -3.50 9.60 18.61
CA MET A 53 -2.97 10.69 17.78
C MET A 53 -4.00 11.23 16.79
N LYS A 54 -4.83 10.38 16.19
CA LYS A 54 -5.92 10.80 15.29
C LYS A 54 -7.00 11.58 16.05
N LEU A 55 -7.44 11.09 17.21
CA LEU A 55 -8.42 11.79 18.04
C LEU A 55 -7.91 13.17 18.48
N ARG A 56 -6.67 13.25 18.97
CA ARG A 56 -6.05 14.54 19.32
C ARG A 56 -5.93 15.48 18.11
N LEU A 57 -5.66 14.94 16.92
CA LEU A 57 -5.60 15.75 15.70
C LEU A 57 -6.96 16.37 15.36
N GLU A 58 -8.06 15.62 15.54
CA GLU A 58 -9.42 16.13 15.36
C GLU A 58 -9.76 17.22 16.38
N GLU A 59 -9.45 16.99 17.66
CA GLU A 59 -9.60 18.00 18.72
C GLU A 59 -8.81 19.29 18.42
N VAL A 60 -7.57 19.15 17.97
CA VAL A 60 -6.71 20.29 17.60
C VAL A 60 -7.27 21.03 16.38
N ARG A 61 -7.81 20.32 15.38
CA ARG A 61 -8.46 20.94 14.21
C ARG A 61 -9.70 21.74 14.61
N GLU A 62 -10.53 21.22 15.50
CA GLU A 62 -11.67 21.99 16.02
C GLU A 62 -11.24 23.26 16.76
N LYS A 63 -10.15 23.18 17.55
CA LYS A 63 -9.59 24.34 18.25
C LYS A 63 -9.10 25.41 17.26
N VAL A 64 -8.45 25.00 16.17
CA VAL A 64 -8.03 25.94 15.09
C VAL A 64 -9.22 26.70 14.53
N ILE A 65 -10.32 26.00 14.21
CA ILE A 65 -11.53 26.62 13.66
C ILE A 65 -12.14 27.62 14.66
N LYS A 66 -12.17 27.28 15.96
CA LYS A 66 -12.71 28.16 17.01
C LYS A 66 -11.84 29.40 17.28
N LEU A 67 -10.53 29.32 17.06
CA LEU A 67 -9.55 30.36 17.39
C LEU A 67 -9.09 31.21 16.20
N GLN A 68 -9.54 30.88 14.98
CA GLN A 68 -9.20 31.62 13.75
C GLN A 68 -9.40 33.13 13.83
N ASN A 69 -10.32 33.60 14.69
CA ASN A 69 -10.73 35.02 14.75
C ASN A 69 -10.27 35.78 16.00
N ARG A 70 -9.46 35.21 16.90
CA ARG A 70 -9.24 35.81 18.23
C ARG A 70 -7.79 36.07 18.64
N ASN A 71 -6.81 35.26 18.23
CA ASN A 71 -5.41 35.47 18.66
C ASN A 71 -4.39 34.77 17.75
N GLN A 72 -3.52 35.53 17.07
CA GLN A 72 -2.53 34.98 16.15
C GLN A 72 -1.43 34.16 16.85
N GLU A 73 -1.01 34.53 18.07
CA GLU A 73 0.04 33.80 18.77
C GLU A 73 -0.43 32.43 19.26
N GLU A 74 -1.66 32.35 19.79
CA GLU A 74 -2.28 31.09 20.19
C GLU A 74 -2.57 30.20 18.98
N LEU A 75 -3.03 30.79 17.87
CA LEU A 75 -3.22 30.07 16.62
C LEU A 75 -1.91 29.42 16.14
N ASN A 76 -0.80 30.16 16.17
CA ASN A 76 0.52 29.62 15.79
C ASN A 76 0.95 28.45 16.69
N LYS A 77 0.70 28.51 18.00
CA LYS A 77 0.99 27.39 18.92
C LYS A 77 0.19 26.13 18.55
N ILE A 78 -1.09 26.28 18.26
CA ILE A 78 -1.98 25.17 17.92
C ILE A 78 -1.65 24.60 16.54
N LEU A 79 -1.33 25.44 15.56
CA LEU A 79 -0.85 24.99 14.24
C LEU A 79 0.44 24.19 14.37
N ASN A 80 1.38 24.62 15.21
CA ASN A 80 2.60 23.87 15.49
C ASN A 80 2.31 22.51 16.14
N GLU A 81 1.34 22.43 17.05
CA GLU A 81 0.88 21.16 17.63
C GLU A 81 0.27 20.25 16.56
N MET A 82 -0.61 20.79 15.71
CA MET A 82 -1.22 20.07 14.58
C MET A 82 -0.15 19.50 13.64
N LEU A 83 0.85 20.31 13.28
CA LEU A 83 1.97 19.88 12.44
C LEU A 83 2.75 18.74 13.10
N ARG A 84 3.06 18.85 14.41
CA ARG A 84 3.76 17.78 15.15
C ARG A 84 2.97 16.47 15.16
N LEU A 85 1.65 16.53 15.36
CA LEU A 85 0.78 15.35 15.30
C LEU A 85 0.74 14.76 13.89
N ASN A 86 0.58 15.59 12.86
CA ASN A 86 0.62 15.16 11.46
C ASN A 86 1.95 14.49 11.11
N THR A 87 3.09 15.05 11.52
CA THR A 87 4.40 14.44 11.29
C THR A 87 4.49 13.06 11.97
N ARG A 88 3.98 12.91 13.19
CA ARG A 88 3.98 11.60 13.87
C ARG A 88 3.11 10.57 13.14
N ILE A 89 1.91 10.96 12.70
CA ILE A 89 1.03 10.08 11.90
C ILE A 89 1.69 9.75 10.55
N MET A 90 2.32 10.72 9.90
CA MET A 90 3.05 10.52 8.64
C MET A 90 4.19 9.51 8.80
N LYS A 91 4.90 9.50 9.93
CA LYS A 91 5.94 8.49 10.21
C LYS A 91 5.34 7.08 10.28
N GLU A 92 4.16 6.91 10.86
CA GLU A 92 3.50 5.60 10.88
C GLU A 92 3.02 5.19 9.47
N ASN A 93 2.48 6.13 8.69
CA ASN A 93 2.14 5.88 7.28
C ASN A 93 3.37 5.50 6.46
N LEU A 94 4.51 6.15 6.71
CA LEU A 94 5.76 5.86 6.02
C LEU A 94 6.24 4.44 6.30
N LYS A 95 6.08 3.92 7.52
CA LYS A 95 6.41 2.51 7.81
C LYS A 95 5.60 1.55 6.94
N VAL A 96 4.30 1.81 6.78
CA VAL A 96 3.42 1.02 5.90
C VAL A 96 3.86 1.14 4.44
N ALA A 97 4.16 2.35 3.98
CA ALA A 97 4.61 2.60 2.62
C ALA A 97 5.98 1.95 2.31
N LEU A 98 6.92 1.97 3.25
CA LEU A 98 8.21 1.31 3.10
C LEU A 98 8.07 -0.21 3.00
N LEU A 99 7.17 -0.80 3.78
CA LEU A 99 6.85 -2.21 3.65
C LEU A 99 6.26 -2.52 2.28
N SER A 100 5.27 -1.74 1.81
CA SER A 100 4.64 -1.98 0.51
C SER A 100 5.62 -1.80 -0.64
N LEU A 101 6.55 -0.85 -0.56
CA LEU A 101 7.62 -0.67 -1.53
C LEU A 101 8.60 -1.84 -1.53
N ALA A 102 9.05 -2.30 -0.35
CA ALA A 102 9.95 -3.43 -0.24
C ALA A 102 9.33 -4.71 -0.80
N LEU A 103 8.08 -5.01 -0.41
CA LEU A 103 7.32 -6.14 -0.95
C LEU A 103 7.08 -5.97 -2.45
N GLY A 104 6.75 -4.76 -2.90
CA GLY A 104 6.53 -4.45 -4.31
C GLY A 104 7.75 -4.75 -5.17
N ILE A 105 8.95 -4.36 -4.72
CA ILE A 105 10.21 -4.65 -5.41
C ILE A 105 10.43 -6.15 -5.55
N VAL A 106 10.19 -6.93 -4.49
CA VAL A 106 10.33 -8.40 -4.51
C VAL A 106 9.37 -9.00 -5.52
N VAL A 107 8.08 -8.66 -5.43
CA VAL A 107 7.04 -9.25 -6.28
C VAL A 107 7.21 -8.83 -7.75
N ILE A 108 7.51 -7.55 -8.02
CA ILE A 108 7.75 -7.06 -9.39
C ILE A 108 8.99 -7.73 -9.98
N SER A 109 10.07 -7.88 -9.20
CA SER A 109 11.27 -8.58 -9.69
C SER A 109 10.97 -10.03 -10.05
N TRP A 110 10.17 -10.71 -9.24
CA TRP A 110 9.77 -12.10 -9.46
C TRP A 110 8.86 -12.26 -10.68
N VAL A 111 7.80 -11.46 -10.80
CA VAL A 111 6.89 -11.48 -11.95
C VAL A 111 7.63 -11.10 -13.24
N SER A 112 8.53 -10.13 -13.19
CA SER A 112 9.35 -9.75 -14.35
C SER A 112 10.26 -10.89 -14.80
N PHE A 113 10.88 -11.59 -13.85
CA PHE A 113 11.80 -12.69 -14.15
C PHE A 113 11.10 -13.89 -14.79
N HIS A 114 9.94 -14.30 -14.27
CA HIS A 114 9.24 -15.50 -14.74
C HIS A 114 8.20 -15.24 -15.83
N TYR A 115 7.60 -14.03 -15.87
CA TYR A 115 6.45 -13.73 -16.71
C TYR A 115 6.65 -12.56 -17.69
N SER A 116 7.88 -12.09 -17.91
CA SER A 116 8.17 -10.98 -18.85
C SER A 116 7.69 -11.22 -20.30
N GLY A 117 7.67 -12.48 -20.75
CA GLY A 117 7.21 -12.84 -22.09
C GLY A 117 5.71 -13.10 -22.23
N TYR A 118 4.93 -13.00 -21.15
CA TYR A 118 3.52 -13.35 -21.15
C TYR A 118 2.63 -12.11 -21.27
N TYR A 119 1.65 -12.21 -22.17
CA TYR A 119 0.69 -11.15 -22.47
C TYR A 119 -0.74 -11.64 -22.30
N LEU A 120 -1.55 -10.82 -21.66
CA LEU A 120 -3.00 -11.00 -21.57
C LEU A 120 -3.66 -10.31 -22.76
N LYS A 121 -4.40 -11.09 -23.54
CA LYS A 121 -5.24 -10.57 -24.61
C LYS A 121 -6.59 -10.14 -24.04
N LEU A 122 -6.89 -8.86 -24.12
CA LEU A 122 -8.18 -8.32 -23.69
C LEU A 122 -9.05 -7.96 -24.90
N PRO A 123 -10.38 -8.06 -24.78
CA PRO A 123 -11.31 -7.72 -25.86
C PRO A 123 -11.49 -6.20 -26.05
N PHE A 124 -10.47 -5.40 -25.72
CA PHE A 124 -10.49 -3.94 -25.85
C PHE A 124 -9.45 -3.47 -26.88
N PRO A 125 -9.82 -2.61 -27.85
CA PRO A 125 -8.96 -2.24 -28.98
C PRO A 125 -7.68 -1.49 -28.57
N TYR A 126 -7.73 -0.66 -27.52
CA TYR A 126 -6.56 0.11 -27.05
C TYR A 126 -5.67 -0.62 -26.04
N PHE A 127 -6.15 -1.73 -25.48
CA PHE A 127 -5.47 -2.52 -24.45
C PHE A 127 -5.35 -4.00 -24.85
N SER A 128 -5.22 -4.24 -26.15
CA SER A 128 -5.33 -5.58 -26.74
C SER A 128 -4.26 -6.56 -26.25
N ASN A 129 -3.08 -6.07 -25.84
CA ASN A 129 -2.02 -6.88 -25.23
C ASN A 129 -1.42 -6.17 -24.01
N ILE A 130 -1.78 -6.61 -22.80
CA ILE A 130 -1.18 -6.11 -21.55
C ILE A 130 -0.18 -7.15 -21.03
N SER A 131 1.03 -6.73 -20.66
CA SER A 131 1.98 -7.66 -20.02
C SER A 131 1.46 -8.10 -18.65
N LEU A 132 1.77 -9.34 -18.24
CA LEU A 132 1.34 -9.83 -16.92
C LEU A 132 1.87 -8.98 -15.76
N LEU A 133 3.00 -8.29 -15.93
CA LEU A 133 3.52 -7.32 -14.96
C LEU A 133 2.59 -6.11 -14.79
N TYR A 134 2.15 -5.50 -15.90
CA TYR A 134 1.22 -4.38 -15.82
C TYR A 134 -0.13 -4.82 -15.27
N PHE A 135 -0.60 -6.00 -15.68
CA PHE A 135 -1.81 -6.60 -15.15
C PHE A 135 -1.73 -6.81 -13.63
N TYR A 136 -0.61 -7.34 -13.12
CA TYR A 136 -0.34 -7.48 -11.68
C TYR A 136 -0.48 -6.13 -10.94
N VAL A 137 0.17 -5.07 -11.45
CA VAL A 137 0.16 -3.75 -10.79
C VAL A 137 -1.28 -3.22 -10.73
N ILE A 138 -1.99 -3.22 -11.85
CA ILE A 138 -3.38 -2.75 -11.92
C ILE A 138 -4.28 -3.55 -10.97
N LEU A 139 -4.18 -4.89 -11.01
CA LEU A 139 -4.99 -5.77 -10.19
C LEU A 139 -4.70 -5.59 -8.70
N SER A 140 -3.43 -5.44 -8.30
CA SER A 140 -3.05 -5.20 -6.90
C SER A 140 -3.64 -3.90 -6.34
N LEU A 141 -3.71 -2.83 -7.15
CA LEU A 141 -4.32 -1.56 -6.78
C LEU A 141 -5.84 -1.69 -6.60
N ILE A 142 -6.50 -2.37 -7.54
CA ILE A 142 -7.95 -2.63 -7.46
C ILE A 142 -8.26 -3.46 -6.21
N LEU A 143 -7.55 -4.57 -6.01
CA LEU A 143 -7.71 -5.43 -4.83
C LEU A 143 -7.41 -4.69 -3.54
N GLY A 144 -6.40 -3.80 -3.53
CA GLY A 144 -6.09 -2.96 -2.38
C GLY A 144 -7.26 -2.07 -1.97
N VAL A 145 -7.99 -1.50 -2.94
CA VAL A 145 -9.19 -0.70 -2.67
C VAL A 145 -10.35 -1.59 -2.23
N VAL A 146 -10.60 -2.70 -2.92
CA VAL A 146 -11.72 -3.61 -2.63
C VAL A 146 -11.56 -4.23 -1.25
N ILE A 147 -10.44 -4.90 -0.99
CA ILE A 147 -10.15 -5.56 0.30
C ILE A 147 -10.05 -4.50 1.41
N GLY A 148 -9.51 -3.32 1.12
CA GLY A 148 -9.42 -2.22 2.08
C GLY A 148 -10.77 -1.76 2.61
N LYS A 149 -11.81 -1.78 1.77
CA LYS A 149 -13.20 -1.51 2.20
C LYS A 149 -13.75 -2.60 3.11
N PHE A 150 -13.46 -3.87 2.82
CA PHE A 150 -13.92 -5.00 3.64
C PHE A 150 -13.25 -5.07 5.02
N LEU A 151 -11.97 -4.70 5.09
CA LEU A 151 -11.19 -4.79 6.34
C LEU A 151 -11.32 -3.56 7.25
N GLU A 152 -12.13 -2.55 6.87
CA GLU A 152 -12.19 -1.23 7.54
C GLU A 152 -10.78 -0.62 7.74
N ALA A 153 -9.83 -0.97 6.86
CA ALA A 153 -8.44 -0.55 6.98
C ALA A 153 -8.20 0.89 6.50
N ARG A 154 -9.27 1.59 6.11
CA ARG A 154 -9.28 2.99 5.67
C ARG A 154 -10.32 3.79 6.45
#